data_AF-A0A2V6UER4-F1
#
_entry.id   AF-A0A2V6UER4-F1
#
_cell.length_a   1.000
_cell.length_b   1.000
_cell.length_c   1.000
_cell.angle_alpha   90.00
_cell.angle_beta   90.00
_cell.angle_gamma   90.00
#
_symmetry.space_group_name_H-M   'P 1'
#
loop_
_entity.id
_entity.type
_entity.pdbx_description
1 polymer ?
#
loop_
_entity_poly.entity_id
_entity_poly.type
_entity_poly.pdbx_seq_one_letter_code
_entity_poly.pdbx_strand_id
1 'polypeptide(L)'
;MRLHSALLILALVGLTSGCVLGPGTGIRDRFDYSAAVADYALLERMRRVQLSGGIGMRVRRLESDEAGLMTFRQKVDPAIEADLREIRQLLGLDPGAREFRVGYGSVASDKEIAILTRSALEILVDLSSFITVPEEHIAERRVSPTAAAEEGPAGPVRPLIQIKSSRDRPADAFVAVSYRDFWFWIDDRDVSSKRMFSFIMFVFALVEPGSKDAPPVLTIPTG
;
A
#
# COMPACT_ATOMS: atom_id res chain seq x y z
N MET A 1 -14.14 -5.70 -7.06
CA MET A 1 -14.07 -4.37 -6.42
C MET A 1 -14.45 -3.32 -7.46
N ARG A 2 -15.40 -2.43 -7.16
CA ARG A 2 -15.77 -1.33 -8.08
C ARG A 2 -14.61 -0.34 -8.16
N LEU A 3 -14.37 0.30 -9.30
CA LEU A 3 -13.25 1.25 -9.50
C LEU A 3 -13.24 2.37 -8.43
N HIS A 4 -14.39 2.72 -7.88
CA HIS A 4 -14.51 3.63 -6.73
C HIS A 4 -13.71 3.16 -5.50
N SER A 5 -13.67 1.86 -5.22
CA SER A 5 -12.83 1.26 -4.18
C SER A 5 -11.34 1.30 -4.56
N ALA A 6 -11.01 1.10 -5.84
CA ALA A 6 -9.63 1.17 -6.34
C ALA A 6 -9.09 2.61 -6.36
N LEU A 7 -9.92 3.62 -6.64
CA LEU A 7 -9.56 5.04 -6.58
C LEU A 7 -9.40 5.52 -5.13
N LEU A 8 -10.23 5.02 -4.20
CA LEU A 8 -10.06 5.28 -2.78
C LEU A 8 -8.72 4.68 -2.32
N ILE A 9 -8.42 3.46 -2.72
CA ILE A 9 -7.12 2.82 -2.48
C ILE A 9 -6.00 3.65 -3.12
N LEU A 10 -6.12 4.14 -4.34
CA LEU A 10 -5.09 4.96 -4.99
C LEU A 10 -4.83 6.29 -4.27
N ALA A 11 -5.87 6.94 -3.73
CA ALA A 11 -5.75 8.15 -2.93
C ALA A 11 -5.14 7.86 -1.53
N LEU A 12 -5.35 6.65 -1.00
CA LEU A 12 -4.82 6.19 0.29
C LEU A 12 -3.41 5.53 0.17
N VAL A 13 -3.00 5.07 -1.02
CA VAL A 13 -1.75 4.35 -1.34
C VAL A 13 -0.52 5.25 -1.42
N GLY A 14 -0.69 6.59 -1.35
CA GLY A 14 0.42 7.53 -1.17
C GLY A 14 1.25 7.33 0.13
N LEU A 15 1.00 6.26 0.89
CA LEU A 15 1.63 5.94 2.16
C LEU A 15 2.22 4.52 2.24
N THR A 16 2.08 3.67 1.21
CA THR A 16 2.58 2.28 1.26
C THR A 16 3.25 1.87 -0.03
N SER A 17 4.52 1.44 0.04
CA SER A 17 5.36 0.98 -1.08
C SER A 17 4.92 -0.34 -1.76
N GLY A 18 3.63 -0.68 -1.71
CA GLY A 18 3.11 -1.99 -2.12
C GLY A 18 2.47 -2.06 -3.51
N CYS A 19 2.46 -0.97 -4.29
CA CYS A 19 1.91 -0.98 -5.64
C CYS A 19 3.02 -1.16 -6.67
N VAL A 20 2.99 -2.28 -7.38
CA VAL A 20 3.83 -2.51 -8.56
C VAL A 20 3.32 -1.58 -9.66
N LEU A 21 4.06 -0.52 -9.97
CA LEU A 21 3.82 0.39 -11.08
C LEU A 21 5.04 0.29 -12.01
N GLY A 22 4.94 -0.43 -13.12
CA GLY A 22 6.05 -0.52 -14.07
C GLY A 22 5.70 -1.28 -15.35
N PRO A 23 6.42 -1.05 -16.47
CA PRO A 23 6.20 -1.76 -17.70
C PRO A 23 6.95 -3.09 -17.70
N GLY A 24 6.38 -4.09 -18.39
CA GLY A 24 7.05 -5.35 -18.70
C GLY A 24 6.62 -6.53 -17.83
N THR A 25 5.70 -7.32 -18.39
CA THR A 25 5.46 -8.76 -18.20
C THR A 25 6.24 -9.44 -17.07
N GLY A 26 5.57 -9.68 -15.95
CA GLY A 26 6.01 -10.64 -14.94
C GLY A 26 5.16 -10.52 -13.70
N ILE A 27 4.66 -11.65 -13.18
CA ILE A 27 4.33 -11.72 -11.76
C ILE A 27 5.65 -11.50 -11.04
N ARG A 28 5.89 -10.26 -10.60
CA ARG A 28 7.14 -9.88 -9.92
C ARG A 28 7.00 -10.26 -8.47
N ASP A 29 7.62 -11.38 -8.15
CA ASP A 29 7.66 -11.97 -6.82
C ASP A 29 8.57 -11.15 -5.91
N ARG A 30 8.31 -11.20 -4.61
CA ARG A 30 8.96 -10.43 -3.52
C ARG A 30 10.49 -10.63 -3.39
N PHE A 31 11.12 -11.38 -4.29
CA PHE A 31 12.55 -11.69 -4.26
C PHE A 31 13.41 -10.88 -5.24
N ASP A 32 12.85 -9.98 -6.06
CA ASP A 32 13.65 -9.14 -6.95
C ASP A 32 14.04 -7.80 -6.29
N TYR A 33 15.07 -7.85 -5.44
CA TYR A 33 15.59 -6.72 -4.66
C TYR A 33 16.16 -5.57 -5.52
N SER A 34 16.47 -5.81 -6.80
CA SER A 34 16.96 -4.75 -7.70
C SER A 34 15.85 -3.79 -8.15
N ALA A 35 14.61 -4.27 -8.20
CA ALA A 35 13.44 -3.49 -8.59
C ALA A 35 12.94 -2.56 -7.46
N ALA A 36 13.18 -2.91 -6.19
CA ALA A 36 12.74 -2.12 -5.05
C ALA A 36 13.30 -0.69 -5.07
N VAL A 37 14.58 -0.51 -5.43
CA VAL A 37 15.21 0.83 -5.48
C VAL A 37 14.58 1.71 -6.56
N ALA A 38 14.28 1.14 -7.74
CA ALA A 38 13.59 1.84 -8.82
C ALA A 38 12.14 2.18 -8.44
N ASP A 39 11.46 1.29 -7.72
CA ASP A 39 10.12 1.52 -7.18
C ASP A 39 10.13 2.65 -6.15
N TYR A 40 11.11 2.70 -5.23
CA TYR A 40 11.25 3.79 -4.27
C TYR A 40 11.52 5.14 -4.94
N ALA A 41 12.41 5.18 -5.93
CA ALA A 41 12.68 6.39 -6.70
C ALA A 41 11.44 6.88 -7.45
N LEU A 42 10.69 5.97 -8.08
CA LEU A 42 9.44 6.27 -8.76
C LEU A 42 8.39 6.82 -7.78
N LEU A 43 8.19 6.15 -6.64
CA LEU A 43 7.21 6.56 -5.61
C LEU A 43 7.54 7.94 -5.04
N GLU A 44 8.83 8.21 -4.76
CA GLU A 44 9.25 9.52 -4.24
C GLU A 44 8.99 10.63 -5.26
N ARG A 45 9.31 10.40 -6.54
CA ARG A 45 9.02 11.33 -7.64
C ARG A 45 7.52 11.55 -7.81
N MET A 46 6.74 10.47 -7.88
CA MET A 46 5.28 10.51 -7.97
C MET A 46 4.68 11.33 -6.81
N ARG A 47 5.19 11.14 -5.58
CA ARG A 47 4.78 11.91 -4.40
C ARG A 47 5.10 13.40 -4.56
N ARG A 48 6.30 13.77 -5.02
CA ARG A 48 6.67 15.19 -5.25
C ARG A 48 5.79 15.85 -6.32
N VAL A 49 5.53 15.15 -7.42
CA VAL A 49 4.62 15.66 -8.47
C VAL A 49 3.19 15.76 -7.94
N GLN A 50 2.72 14.81 -7.14
CA GLN A 50 1.39 14.87 -6.53
C GLN A 50 1.26 16.05 -5.55
N LEU A 51 2.23 16.24 -4.66
CA LEU A 51 2.23 17.32 -3.66
C LEU A 51 2.32 18.72 -4.29
N SER A 52 2.95 18.84 -5.46
CA SER A 52 2.96 20.08 -6.26
C SER A 52 1.67 20.29 -7.09
N GLY A 53 0.74 19.34 -7.07
CA GLY A 53 -0.48 19.38 -7.88
C GLY A 53 -0.24 19.12 -9.37
N GLY A 54 0.93 18.56 -9.74
CA GLY A 54 1.30 18.23 -11.11
C GLY A 54 0.54 17.04 -11.71
N ILE A 55 -0.22 16.31 -10.88
CA ILE A 55 -1.07 15.19 -11.30
C ILE A 55 -2.55 15.61 -11.25
N GLY A 56 -3.28 15.39 -12.33
CA GLY A 56 -4.74 15.44 -12.39
C GLY A 56 -5.32 14.03 -12.59
N MET A 57 -6.49 13.78 -12.02
CA MET A 57 -7.21 12.52 -12.25
C MET A 57 -8.68 12.79 -12.56
N ARG A 58 -9.22 12.07 -13.54
CA ARG A 58 -10.62 12.13 -13.96
C ARG A 58 -11.13 10.70 -14.13
N VAL A 59 -12.36 10.43 -13.68
CA VAL A 59 -13.00 9.14 -13.96
C VAL A 59 -13.89 9.32 -15.18
N ARG A 60 -13.74 8.45 -16.19
CA ARG A 60 -14.67 8.38 -17.33
C ARG A 60 -15.36 7.02 -17.28
N ARG A 61 -16.69 7.04 -17.25
CA ARG A 61 -17.50 5.83 -17.48
C ARG A 61 -17.46 5.50 -18.97
N LEU A 62 -16.87 4.36 -19.31
CA LEU A 62 -17.04 3.72 -20.61
C LEU A 62 -18.14 2.66 -20.47
N GLU A 63 -18.78 2.29 -21.57
CA GLU A 63 -20.05 1.51 -21.59
C GLU A 63 -20.02 0.22 -20.75
N SER A 64 -18.85 -0.41 -20.58
CA SER A 64 -18.67 -1.62 -19.77
C SER A 64 -17.58 -1.51 -18.69
N ASP A 65 -16.84 -0.40 -18.63
CA ASP A 65 -15.66 -0.27 -17.77
C ASP A 65 -15.53 1.15 -17.21
N GLU A 66 -15.31 1.28 -15.89
CA GLU A 66 -14.92 2.56 -15.32
C GLU A 66 -13.40 2.69 -15.52
N ALA A 67 -12.93 3.66 -16.30
CA ALA A 67 -11.51 3.90 -16.49
C ALA A 67 -11.09 5.20 -15.77
N GLY A 68 -10.05 5.10 -14.93
CA GLY A 68 -9.34 6.26 -14.45
C GLY A 68 -8.54 6.86 -15.60
N LEU A 69 -8.58 8.19 -15.76
CA LEU A 69 -7.72 8.92 -16.67
C LEU A 69 -6.83 9.83 -15.82
N MET A 70 -5.54 9.57 -15.87
CA MET A 70 -4.53 10.42 -15.25
C MET A 70 -3.96 11.37 -16.28
N THR A 71 -3.75 12.62 -15.88
CA THR A 71 -3.11 13.64 -16.70
C THR A 71 -1.97 14.29 -15.92
N PHE A 72 -0.91 14.65 -16.63
CA PHE A 72 0.13 15.51 -16.07
C PHE A 72 -0.16 16.95 -16.46
N ARG A 73 -0.15 17.86 -15.48
CA ARG A 73 -0.37 19.29 -15.75
C ARG A 73 0.78 19.86 -16.58
N GLN A 74 0.42 20.76 -17.49
CA GLN A 74 1.39 21.53 -18.26
C GLN A 74 1.80 22.80 -17.50
N LYS A 75 3.02 23.29 -17.74
CA LYS A 75 3.60 24.49 -17.10
C LYS A 75 3.79 24.34 -15.58
N VAL A 76 4.52 23.29 -15.20
CA VAL A 76 5.01 23.09 -13.83
C VAL A 76 6.43 23.64 -13.70
N ASP A 77 6.93 23.78 -12.48
CA ASP A 77 8.30 24.20 -12.23
C ASP A 77 9.31 23.23 -12.88
N PRO A 78 10.52 23.69 -13.29
CA PRO A 78 11.50 22.85 -13.98
C PRO A 78 11.90 21.57 -13.23
N ALA A 79 11.91 21.61 -11.89
CA ALA A 79 12.18 20.42 -11.06
C ALA A 79 11.05 19.37 -11.19
N ILE A 80 9.80 19.81 -11.24
CA ILE A 80 8.64 18.94 -11.42
C ILE A 80 8.59 18.41 -12.87
N GLU A 81 8.99 19.21 -13.85
CA GLU A 81 9.12 18.76 -15.24
C GLU A 81 10.18 17.65 -15.39
N ALA A 82 11.31 17.77 -14.68
CA ALA A 82 12.32 16.71 -14.63
C ALA A 82 11.76 15.42 -13.98
N ASP A 83 11.06 15.53 -12.85
CA ASP A 83 10.40 14.39 -12.21
C ASP A 83 9.34 13.74 -13.12
N LEU A 84 8.55 14.54 -13.85
CA LEU A 84 7.55 14.04 -14.82
C LEU A 84 8.19 13.26 -15.97
N ARG A 85 9.31 13.74 -16.52
CA ARG A 85 10.04 13.03 -17.57
C ARG A 85 10.57 11.69 -17.07
N GLU A 86 11.16 11.69 -15.88
CA GLU A 86 11.69 10.46 -15.27
C GLU A 86 10.57 9.46 -14.96
N ILE A 87 9.43 9.91 -14.41
CA ILE A 87 8.27 9.05 -14.16
C ILE A 87 7.80 8.40 -15.45
N ARG A 88 7.70 9.16 -16.56
CA ARG A 88 7.30 8.59 -17.85
C ARG A 88 8.30 7.55 -18.33
N GLN A 89 9.60 7.80 -18.19
CA GLN A 89 10.65 6.86 -18.57
C GLN A 89 10.58 5.57 -17.75
N LEU A 90 10.49 5.69 -16.42
CA LEU A 90 10.40 4.56 -15.49
C LEU A 90 9.14 3.71 -15.74
N LEU A 91 8.03 4.36 -16.11
CA LEU A 91 6.76 3.70 -16.41
C LEU A 91 6.62 3.24 -17.87
N GLY A 92 7.58 3.56 -18.76
CA GLY A 92 7.51 3.24 -20.18
C GLY A 92 6.38 3.97 -20.93
N LEU A 93 6.00 5.16 -20.45
CA LEU A 93 4.89 5.95 -21.00
C LEU A 93 5.31 6.80 -22.18
N ASP A 94 4.37 7.02 -23.11
CA ASP A 94 4.54 7.90 -24.26
C ASP A 94 4.87 9.34 -23.79
N PRO A 95 6.04 9.91 -24.18
CA PRO A 95 6.44 11.26 -23.79
C PRO A 95 5.57 12.37 -24.39
N GLY A 96 4.85 12.08 -25.48
CA GLY A 96 3.92 13.01 -26.13
C GLY A 96 2.48 12.92 -25.61
N ALA A 97 2.13 11.83 -24.93
CA ALA A 97 0.78 11.63 -24.41
C ALA A 97 0.43 12.61 -23.28
N ARG A 98 -0.83 13.04 -23.27
CA ARG A 98 -1.41 13.96 -22.27
C ARG A 98 -2.32 13.28 -21.27
N GLU A 99 -2.87 12.14 -21.67
CA GLU A 99 -3.78 11.33 -20.87
C GLU A 99 -3.29 9.90 -20.86
N PHE A 100 -3.30 9.28 -19.69
CA PHE A 100 -2.95 7.89 -19.47
C PHE A 100 -4.13 7.19 -18.82
N ARG A 101 -4.52 6.04 -19.37
CA ARG A 101 -5.51 5.18 -18.73
C ARG A 101 -4.89 4.60 -17.47
N VAL A 102 -5.67 4.56 -16.40
CA VAL A 102 -5.33 3.89 -15.15
C VAL A 102 -6.35 2.80 -14.96
N GLY A 103 -5.88 1.56 -15.10
CA GLY A 103 -6.71 0.35 -15.08
C GLY A 103 -6.22 -0.65 -14.05
N TYR A 104 -7.11 -1.55 -13.63
CA TYR A 104 -6.70 -2.70 -12.83
C TYR A 104 -6.26 -3.84 -13.77
N GLY A 105 -5.06 -4.36 -13.57
CA GLY A 105 -4.55 -5.45 -14.41
C GLY A 105 -3.04 -5.65 -14.29
N SER A 106 -2.55 -6.69 -14.97
CA SER A 106 -1.12 -7.04 -15.00
C SER A 106 -0.42 -6.62 -16.30
N VAL A 107 -1.16 -6.06 -17.26
CA VAL A 107 -0.64 -5.69 -18.59
C VAL A 107 -0.70 -4.18 -18.75
N ALA A 108 0.45 -3.53 -18.76
CA ALA A 108 0.60 -2.10 -19.02
C ALA A 108 0.91 -1.83 -20.50
N SER A 109 0.70 -0.58 -20.94
CA SER A 109 1.13 -0.08 -22.26
C SER A 109 1.70 1.33 -22.15
N ASP A 110 2.20 1.89 -23.24
CA ASP A 110 2.71 3.26 -23.30
C ASP A 110 1.64 4.34 -23.00
N LYS A 111 0.36 3.96 -23.05
CA LYS A 111 -0.81 4.83 -22.76
C LYS A 111 -1.65 4.32 -21.59
N GLU A 112 -1.25 3.23 -20.96
CA GLU A 112 -2.00 2.61 -19.86
C GLU A 112 -1.08 2.21 -18.71
N ILE A 113 -1.36 2.79 -17.56
CA ILE A 113 -0.80 2.41 -16.27
C ILE A 113 -1.71 1.33 -15.69
N ALA A 114 -1.22 0.09 -15.70
CA ALA A 114 -1.88 -1.02 -15.04
C ALA A 114 -1.48 -1.08 -13.57
N ILE A 115 -2.47 -1.20 -12.69
CA ILE A 115 -2.27 -1.27 -11.25
C ILE A 115 -2.79 -2.61 -10.75
N LEU A 116 -1.91 -3.34 -10.09
CA LEU A 116 -2.27 -4.55 -9.35
C LEU A 116 -2.22 -4.22 -7.86
N THR A 117 -3.35 -4.37 -7.18
CA THR A 117 -3.40 -4.26 -5.71
C THR A 117 -3.15 -5.62 -5.10
N ARG A 118 -2.26 -5.69 -4.10
CA ARG A 118 -2.10 -6.89 -3.26
C ARG A 118 -3.39 -7.19 -2.50
N SER A 119 -3.62 -8.46 -2.20
CA SER A 119 -4.69 -8.87 -1.30
C SER A 119 -4.43 -8.37 0.13
N ALA A 120 -5.48 -8.27 0.93
CA ALA A 120 -5.35 -7.92 2.34
C ALA A 120 -4.43 -8.89 3.11
N LEU A 121 -4.48 -10.19 2.77
CA LEU A 121 -3.63 -11.20 3.38
C LEU A 121 -2.15 -10.98 3.02
N GLU A 122 -1.84 -10.70 1.76
CA GLU A 122 -0.46 -10.41 1.33
C GLU A 122 0.09 -9.16 2.01
N ILE A 123 -0.73 -8.12 2.17
CA ILE A 123 -0.34 -6.91 2.92
C ILE A 123 -0.02 -7.27 4.38
N LEU A 124 -0.85 -8.09 5.04
CA LEU A 124 -0.59 -8.54 6.41
C LEU A 124 0.69 -9.38 6.53
N VAL A 125 0.93 -10.28 5.57
CA VAL A 125 2.14 -11.11 5.52
C VAL A 125 3.39 -10.26 5.27
N ASP A 126 3.26 -9.19 4.50
CA ASP A 126 4.35 -8.24 4.28
C ASP A 126 4.66 -7.46 5.56
N LEU A 127 3.64 -6.87 6.18
CA LEU A 127 3.78 -6.08 7.40
C LEU A 127 4.28 -6.90 8.60
N SER A 128 3.93 -8.19 8.68
CA SER A 128 4.40 -9.06 9.76
C SER A 128 5.92 -9.25 9.76
N SER A 129 6.58 -9.08 8.61
CA SER A 129 8.04 -9.18 8.51
C SER A 129 8.79 -8.06 9.21
N PHE A 130 8.12 -6.94 9.53
CA PHE A 130 8.68 -5.81 10.28
C PHE A 130 8.49 -5.93 11.81
N ILE A 131 7.86 -7.02 12.28
CA ILE A 131 7.74 -7.28 13.71
C ILE A 131 9.11 -7.66 14.25
N THR A 132 9.60 -6.97 15.27
CA THR A 132 10.77 -7.38 16.05
C THR A 132 10.37 -8.60 16.87
N VAL A 133 10.70 -9.79 16.38
CA VAL A 133 10.32 -11.06 17.02
C VAL A 133 11.37 -11.47 18.06
N PRO A 134 10.99 -12.16 19.15
CA PRO A 134 11.94 -12.71 20.11
C PRO A 134 12.90 -13.71 19.46
N GLU A 135 14.19 -13.65 19.79
CA GLU A 135 15.23 -14.56 19.27
C GLU A 135 14.91 -16.02 19.57
N GLU A 136 14.30 -16.31 20.72
CA GLU A 136 13.86 -17.65 21.12
C GLU A 136 12.86 -18.25 20.13
N HIS A 137 11.92 -17.44 19.63
CA HIS A 137 10.96 -17.88 18.62
C HIS A 137 11.63 -18.18 17.27
N ILE A 138 12.72 -17.49 16.94
CA ILE A 138 13.54 -17.78 15.75
C ILE A 138 14.32 -19.08 15.95
N ALA A 139 14.99 -19.24 17.09
CA ALA A 139 15.78 -20.44 17.41
C ALA A 139 14.93 -21.71 17.40
N GLU A 140 13.69 -21.62 17.87
CA GLU A 140 12.70 -22.70 17.84
C GLU A 140 12.01 -22.88 16.47
N ARG A 141 12.37 -22.09 15.45
CA ARG A 141 11.79 -22.11 14.09
C ARG A 141 10.28 -21.88 14.06
N ARG A 142 9.75 -21.09 15.00
CA ARG A 142 8.32 -20.74 15.03
C ARG A 142 7.97 -19.60 14.09
N VAL A 143 8.93 -18.76 13.79
CA VAL A 143 8.79 -17.57 12.96
C VAL A 143 10.09 -17.32 12.21
N SER A 144 9.99 -16.73 11.02
CA SER A 144 11.15 -16.22 10.31
C SER A 144 11.78 -15.04 11.05
N PRO A 145 13.09 -14.80 10.90
CA PRO A 145 13.72 -13.59 11.42
C PRO A 145 13.02 -12.32 10.91
N THR A 146 13.03 -11.26 11.72
CA THR A 146 12.63 -9.92 11.28
C THR A 146 13.44 -9.51 10.04
N ALA A 147 12.76 -8.96 9.04
CA ALA A 147 13.41 -8.52 7.82
C ALA A 147 14.47 -7.44 8.12
N ALA A 148 15.58 -7.48 7.38
CA ALA A 148 16.57 -6.41 7.42
C ALA A 148 15.96 -5.09 6.91
N ALA A 149 16.50 -3.96 7.36
CA ALA A 149 16.11 -2.66 6.81
C ALA A 149 16.38 -2.65 5.31
N GLU A 150 15.37 -2.24 4.53
CA GLU A 150 15.54 -2.09 3.09
C GLU A 150 16.42 -0.88 2.78
N GLU A 151 17.19 -0.94 1.70
CA GLU A 151 17.97 0.20 1.22
C GLU A 151 17.24 0.91 0.08
N GLY A 152 17.08 2.22 0.21
CA GLY A 152 16.50 3.08 -0.81
C GLY A 152 17.53 4.07 -1.36
N PRO A 153 17.15 4.87 -2.37
CA PRO A 153 18.03 5.85 -3.00
C PRO A 153 18.63 6.89 -2.02
N ALA A 154 17.95 7.15 -0.91
CA ALA A 154 18.34 8.12 0.12
C ALA A 154 18.87 7.46 1.41
N GLY A 155 19.18 6.17 1.38
CA GLY A 155 19.63 5.38 2.54
C GLY A 155 18.56 4.40 3.05
N PRO A 156 18.71 3.90 4.30
CA PRO A 156 17.80 2.90 4.86
C PRO A 156 16.35 3.39 4.86
N VAL A 157 15.46 2.59 4.27
CA VAL A 157 14.02 2.82 4.27
C VAL A 157 13.49 2.41 5.62
N ARG A 158 12.82 3.35 6.29
CA ARG A 158 12.14 3.06 7.56
C ARG A 158 10.98 2.10 7.32
N PRO A 159 10.80 1.05 8.14
CA PRO A 159 9.61 0.20 8.07
C PRO A 159 8.31 1.01 8.15
N LEU A 160 7.29 0.57 7.40
CA LEU A 160 5.96 1.20 7.41
C LEU A 160 5.31 1.14 8.79
N ILE A 161 5.58 0.07 9.53
CA ILE A 161 5.12 -0.15 10.89
C ILE A 161 6.23 -0.83 11.70
N GLN A 162 6.44 -0.39 12.93
CA GLN A 162 7.35 -1.02 13.87
C GLN A 162 6.54 -1.61 15.02
N ILE A 163 6.60 -2.93 15.18
CA ILE A 163 6.02 -3.64 16.32
C ILE A 163 7.16 -4.26 17.12
N LYS A 164 7.24 -3.90 18.39
CA LYS A 164 8.27 -4.37 19.32
C LYS A 164 7.78 -5.60 20.09
N SER A 165 8.71 -6.36 20.69
CA SER A 165 8.38 -7.46 21.59
C SER A 165 9.23 -7.48 22.87
N SER A 166 8.64 -7.99 23.96
CA SER A 166 9.24 -8.07 25.30
C SER A 166 8.48 -9.06 26.15
N ARG A 167 9.12 -9.61 27.17
CA ARG A 167 8.45 -10.49 28.16
C ARG A 167 7.54 -9.69 29.08
N ASP A 168 7.97 -8.50 29.47
CA ASP A 168 7.21 -7.61 30.32
C ASP A 168 6.23 -6.76 29.51
N ARG A 169 5.09 -6.42 30.12
CA ARG A 169 4.11 -5.54 29.49
C ARG A 169 4.69 -4.12 29.40
N PRO A 170 4.68 -3.48 28.21
CA PRO A 170 5.12 -2.09 28.07
C PRO A 170 4.18 -1.13 28.82
N ALA A 171 4.76 -0.14 29.50
CA ALA A 171 4.00 0.90 30.21
C ALA A 171 3.32 1.89 29.23
N ASP A 172 4.09 2.39 28.26
CA ASP A 172 3.66 3.43 27.29
C ASP A 172 3.43 2.84 25.90
N ALA A 173 2.49 1.89 25.80
CA ALA A 173 2.08 1.32 24.52
C ALA A 173 0.80 1.97 24.01
N PHE A 174 0.77 2.29 22.72
CA PHE A 174 -0.46 2.70 22.03
C PHE A 174 -1.46 1.54 21.97
N VAL A 175 -0.96 0.37 21.58
CA VAL A 175 -1.68 -0.89 21.56
C VAL A 175 -0.69 -1.99 21.93
N ALA A 176 -1.13 -2.93 22.76
CA ALA A 176 -0.33 -4.08 23.16
C ALA A 176 -1.20 -5.34 23.21
N VAL A 177 -0.63 -6.46 22.77
CA VAL A 177 -1.26 -7.77 22.82
C VAL A 177 -0.31 -8.78 23.46
N SER A 178 -0.83 -9.62 24.33
CA SER A 178 -0.08 -10.75 24.90
C SER A 178 -0.25 -11.98 24.01
N TYR A 179 0.86 -12.59 23.63
CA TYR A 179 0.90 -13.81 22.84
C TYR A 179 2.12 -14.65 23.19
N ARG A 180 1.88 -15.90 23.67
CA ARG A 180 2.91 -16.87 24.04
C ARG A 180 4.00 -16.28 24.94
N ASP A 181 3.61 -15.80 26.13
CA ASP A 181 4.51 -15.25 27.16
C ASP A 181 5.33 -14.01 26.74
N PHE A 182 5.00 -13.40 25.59
CA PHE A 182 5.53 -12.14 25.13
C PHE A 182 4.41 -11.13 24.89
N TRP A 183 4.72 -9.87 25.10
CA TRP A 183 3.94 -8.72 24.67
C TRP A 183 4.47 -8.22 23.34
N PHE A 184 3.55 -7.94 22.42
CA PHE A 184 3.82 -7.26 21.16
C PHE A 184 3.10 -5.92 21.17
N TRP A 185 3.80 -4.84 20.82
CA TRP A 185 3.21 -3.49 20.92
C TRP A 185 3.74 -2.50 19.90
N ILE A 186 2.95 -1.45 19.72
CA ILE A 186 3.37 -0.20 19.06
C ILE A 186 3.67 0.82 20.16
N ASP A 187 4.86 1.41 20.12
CA ASP A 187 5.30 2.45 21.05
C ASP A 187 4.38 3.67 20.94
N ASP A 188 3.93 4.23 22.07
CA ASP A 188 3.06 5.41 22.04
C ASP A 188 3.73 6.64 21.39
N ARG A 189 5.06 6.66 21.33
CA ARG A 189 5.81 7.76 20.67
C ARG A 189 5.93 7.57 19.15
N ASP A 190 5.61 6.41 18.59
CA ASP A 190 5.74 6.14 17.15
C ASP A 190 4.47 6.54 16.38
N VAL A 191 4.38 7.82 16.05
CA VAL A 191 3.25 8.40 15.30
C VAL A 191 3.07 7.77 13.92
N SER A 192 4.16 7.36 13.24
CA SER A 192 4.06 6.75 11.92
C SER A 192 3.42 5.36 12.01
N SER A 193 3.89 4.54 12.96
CA SER A 193 3.33 3.21 13.20
C SER A 193 1.87 3.27 13.64
N LYS A 194 1.50 4.25 14.48
CA LYS A 194 0.09 4.52 14.84
C LYS A 194 -0.79 4.81 13.62
N ARG A 195 -0.34 5.72 12.75
CA ARG A 195 -1.09 6.08 11.52
C ARG A 195 -1.28 4.88 10.63
N MET A 196 -0.23 4.08 10.42
CA MET A 196 -0.30 2.88 9.59
C MET A 196 -1.24 1.82 10.19
N PHE A 197 -1.16 1.59 11.51
CA PHE A 197 -2.06 0.68 12.19
C PHE A 197 -3.53 1.12 12.08
N SER A 198 -3.84 2.39 12.35
CA SER A 198 -5.19 2.93 12.23
C SER A 198 -5.72 2.86 10.79
N PHE A 199 -4.85 3.09 9.80
CA PHE A 199 -5.18 2.94 8.40
C PHE A 199 -5.60 1.50 8.05
N ILE A 200 -4.82 0.51 8.50
CA ILE A 200 -5.15 -0.90 8.28
C ILE A 200 -6.49 -1.27 8.93
N MET A 201 -6.71 -0.83 10.17
CA MET A 201 -7.98 -1.04 10.87
C MET A 201 -9.16 -0.42 10.11
N PHE A 202 -8.97 0.79 9.56
CA PHE A 202 -9.98 1.45 8.73
C PHE A 202 -10.26 0.66 7.45
N VAL A 203 -9.23 0.18 6.75
CA VAL A 203 -9.39 -0.67 5.56
C VAL A 203 -10.15 -1.95 5.91
N PHE A 204 -9.87 -2.61 7.04
CA PHE A 204 -10.61 -3.80 7.45
C PHE A 204 -12.08 -3.50 7.76
N ALA A 205 -12.37 -2.41 8.46
CA ALA A 205 -13.74 -1.98 8.74
C ALA A 205 -14.56 -1.74 7.45
N LEU A 206 -13.90 -1.35 6.34
CA LEU A 206 -14.56 -1.19 5.03
C LEU A 206 -14.80 -2.50 4.30
N VAL A 207 -13.99 -3.54 4.56
CA VAL A 207 -14.07 -4.84 3.91
C VAL A 207 -15.02 -5.78 4.67
N GLU A 208 -15.30 -5.50 5.94
CA GLU A 208 -16.28 -6.23 6.73
C GLU A 208 -17.70 -5.97 6.17
N PRO A 209 -18.41 -7.00 5.68
CA PRO A 209 -19.78 -6.82 5.24
C PRO A 209 -20.62 -6.42 6.47
N GLY A 210 -21.25 -5.24 6.42
CA GLY A 210 -22.14 -4.80 7.49
C GLY A 210 -23.15 -5.91 7.80
N SER A 211 -23.08 -6.45 9.02
CA SER A 211 -23.91 -7.56 9.48
C SER A 211 -25.38 -7.21 9.25
N LYS A 212 -26.00 -7.79 8.22
CA LYS A 212 -27.47 -7.81 8.08
C LYS A 212 -28.02 -8.94 8.95
N ASP A 213 -27.75 -8.89 10.25
CA ASP A 213 -28.41 -9.76 11.22
C ASP A 213 -29.56 -8.99 11.85
N ALA A 214 -30.67 -8.89 11.11
CA ALA A 214 -31.95 -8.91 11.79
C ALA A 214 -32.19 -10.39 12.17
N PRO A 215 -32.28 -10.75 13.47
CA PRO A 215 -32.51 -12.14 13.84
C PRO A 215 -33.83 -12.64 13.21
N PRO A 216 -33.92 -13.91 12.79
CA PRO A 216 -35.14 -14.46 12.23
C PRO A 216 -36.27 -14.35 13.27
N VAL A 217 -37.30 -13.56 12.95
CA VAL A 217 -38.50 -13.46 13.78
C VAL A 217 -39.34 -14.70 13.54
N LEU A 218 -39.34 -15.62 14.51
CA LEU A 218 -40.22 -16.78 14.53
C LEU A 218 -41.61 -16.34 15.00
N THR A 219 -42.55 -16.10 14.07
CA THR A 219 -43.97 -15.96 14.41
C THR A 219 -44.63 -17.33 14.45
N ILE A 220 -45.02 -17.79 15.64
CA ILE A 220 -45.88 -18.97 15.81
C ILE A 220 -47.34 -18.52 15.69
N PRO A 221 -48.16 -19.06 14.78
CA PRO A 221 -49.57 -18.76 14.72
C PRO A 221 -50.30 -19.37 15.91
N THR A 222 -50.93 -18.53 16.73
CA THR A 222 -51.93 -18.96 17.72
C THR A 222 -53.26 -19.12 17.00
N GLY A 223 -53.52 -20.32 16.49
CA GLY A 223 -54.84 -20.77 16.09
C GLY A 223 -55.69 -21.17 17.29
#